data_AF-A0A418VYX6-F1
#
_entry.id   AF-A0A418VYX6-F1
#
_cell.length_a   1.000
_cell.length_b   1.000
_cell.length_c   1.000
_cell.angle_alpha   90.00
_cell.angle_beta   90.00
_cell.angle_gamma   90.00
#
_symmetry.space_group_name_H-M   'P 1'
#
loop_
_entity.id
_entity.type
_entity.pdbx_description
1 polymer ?
#
loop_
_entity_poly.entity_id
_entity_poly.type
_entity_poly.pdbx_seq_one_letter_code
_entity_poly.pdbx_strand_id
1 'polypeptide(L)' 'MEAPLRVDGSNTDFARVTFRVLHGLLGFEVPVLVSLRHYDEADAITIARSYLHEQSATIAAATTSWKLTDTEKAAKVKKA' A
#
# COMPACT_ATOMS: atom_id res chain seq x y z
N MET A 1 -13.28 -12.29 1.19
CA MET A 1 -12.21 -12.55 2.19
C MET A 1 -11.65 -11.21 2.59
N GLU A 2 -12.06 -10.69 3.73
CA GLU A 2 -11.56 -9.42 4.28
C GLU A 2 -10.25 -9.67 5.04
N ALA A 3 -9.24 -8.85 4.80
CA ALA A 3 -7.92 -8.97 5.43
C ALA A 3 -7.92 -8.34 6.83
N PRO A 4 -7.20 -8.91 7.81
CA PRO A 4 -7.16 -8.36 9.16
C PRO A 4 -6.34 -7.05 9.19
N LEU A 5 -6.97 -5.96 9.65
CA LEU A 5 -6.38 -4.65 9.84
C LEU A 5 -5.82 -4.54 11.26
N ARG A 6 -4.58 -4.08 11.41
CA ARG A 6 -3.97 -3.81 12.71
C ARG A 6 -3.50 -2.36 12.75
N VAL A 7 -4.09 -1.57 13.64
CA VAL A 7 -3.69 -0.19 13.93
C VAL A 7 -2.75 -0.26 15.13
N ASP A 8 -1.50 0.17 14.95
CA ASP A 8 -0.49 0.24 16.01
C ASP A 8 -0.17 1.71 16.24
N GLY A 9 -0.50 2.23 17.43
CA GLY A 9 -0.44 3.65 17.76
C GLY A 9 0.78 4.00 18.60
N SER A 10 1.52 5.04 18.20
CA SER A 10 2.12 6.02 19.11
C SER A 10 2.72 7.21 18.35
N ASN A 11 1.87 7.98 17.65
CA ASN A 11 2.05 9.41 17.43
C ASN A 11 0.62 9.97 17.29
N THR A 12 0.15 10.73 18.29
CA THR A 12 -1.28 11.08 18.50
C THR A 12 -1.97 11.79 17.34
N ASP A 13 -1.24 12.20 16.32
CA ASP A 13 -1.74 12.91 15.15
C ASP A 13 -1.91 12.02 13.91
N PHE A 14 -1.42 10.78 13.91
CA PHE A 14 -1.43 9.92 12.72
C PHE A 14 -1.79 8.47 13.03
N ALA A 15 -2.73 7.92 12.28
CA ALA A 15 -3.01 6.49 12.22
C ALA A 15 -2.21 5.83 11.09
N ARG A 16 -1.56 4.71 11.40
CA ARG A 16 -0.96 3.83 10.40
C ARG A 16 -1.94 2.70 10.07
N VAL A 17 -2.43 2.70 8.83
CA VAL A 17 -3.28 1.63 8.30
C VAL A 17 -2.44 0.80 7.34
N THR A 18 -2.22 -0.47 7.66
CA THR A 18 -1.49 -1.38 6.79
C THR A 18 -2.46 -2.23 5.98
N PHE A 19 -2.43 -2.09 4.65
CA PHE A 19 -3.21 -2.91 3.74
C PHE A 19 -2.39 -4.11 3.27
N ARG A 20 -2.96 -5.30 3.37
CA ARG A 20 -2.38 -6.49 2.76
C ARG A 20 -2.98 -6.70 1.38
N VAL A 21 -2.16 -6.55 0.35
CA VAL A 21 -2.56 -6.76 -1.05
C VAL A 21 -2.05 -8.14 -1.49
N LEU A 22 -2.96 -8.96 -2.02
CA LEU A 22 -2.68 -10.29 -2.53
C LEU A 22 -3.03 -10.34 -4.02
N HIS A 23 -2.08 -10.74 -4.86
CA HIS A 23 -2.28 -10.95 -6.29
C HIS A 23 -1.53 -12.21 -6.76
N GLY A 24 -2.26 -13.32 -6.91
CA GLY A 24 -1.68 -14.62 -7.19
C GLY A 24 -0.74 -15.07 -6.07
N LEU A 25 0.52 -15.35 -6.41
CA LEU A 25 1.58 -15.72 -5.45
C LEU A 25 2.29 -14.51 -4.81
N LEU A 26 1.98 -13.29 -5.26
CA LEU A 26 2.57 -12.08 -4.70
C LEU A 26 1.68 -11.56 -3.57
N GLY A 27 2.28 -11.37 -2.40
CA GLY A 27 1.66 -10.70 -1.27
C GLY A 27 2.58 -9.61 -0.77
N PHE A 28 2.06 -8.41 -0.60
CA PHE A 28 2.81 -7.30 -0.03
C PHE A 28 1.94 -6.47 0.90
N GLU A 29 2.59 -5.80 1.84
CA GLU A 29 1.95 -4.92 2.81
C GLU A 29 2.23 -3.48 2.44
N VAL A 30 1.18 -2.67 2.35
CA VAL A 30 1.26 -1.25 2.03
C VAL A 30 0.85 -0.46 3.26
N PRO A 31 1.81 0.11 4.01
CA PRO A 31 1.50 1.01 5.10
C PRO A 31 1.08 2.37 4.55
N VAL A 32 -0.09 2.85 4.97
CA VAL A 32 -0.61 4.19 4.68
C VAL A 32 -0.71 4.96 5.98
N LEU A 33 -0.14 6.16 6.01
CA LEU A 33 -0.23 7.08 7.14
C LEU A 33 -1.37 8.06 6.87
N VAL A 34 -2.30 8.16 7.81
CA VAL A 34 -3.43 9.11 7.76
C VAL A 34 -3.33 10.03 8.96
N SER A 35 -3.47 11.33 8.72
CA SER A 35 -3.55 12.32 9.79
C SER A 35 -4.92 12.24 10.47
N LEU A 36 -4.94 12.06 11.79
CA LEU A 36 -6.14 12.06 12.63
C LEU A 36 -6.56 13.46 13.09
N ARG A 37 -5.80 14.50 12.72
CA ARG A 37 -6.12 15.89 13.12
C ARG A 37 -7.51 16.37 12.72
N HIS A 38 -8.09 15.75 11.69
CA HIS A 38 -9.36 16.16 11.11
C HIS A 38 -10.38 15.02 11.01
N TYR A 39 -10.03 13.82 11.48
CA TYR A 39 -10.79 12.60 11.20
C TYR A 39 -10.73 11.64 12.37
N ASP A 40 -11.87 11.02 12.70
CA ASP A 40 -11.94 9.96 13.69
C ASP A 40 -11.25 8.67 13.18
N GLU A 41 -10.84 7.79 14.10
CA GLU A 41 -10.18 6.52 13.76
C GLU A 41 -11.02 5.64 12.83
N ALA A 42 -12.35 5.71 12.93
CA ALA A 42 -13.28 4.99 12.06
C ALA A 42 -13.19 5.46 10.60
N ASP A 43 -12.92 6.76 10.38
CA ASP A 43 -12.75 7.35 9.05
C ASP A 43 -11.35 7.13 8.49
N ALA A 44 -10.35 6.89 9.35
CA ALA A 44 -8.97 6.69 8.95
C ALA A 44 -8.80 5.53 7.96
N ILE A 45 -9.56 4.44 8.10
CA ILE A 45 -9.53 3.30 7.16
C ILE A 45 -10.04 3.71 5.78
N THR A 46 -11.15 4.44 5.73
CA THR A 46 -11.77 4.90 4.48
C THR A 46 -10.84 5.86 3.74
N ILE A 47 -10.26 6.82 4.47
CA ILE A 47 -9.30 7.79 3.92
C ILE A 47 -8.04 7.07 3.44
N ALA A 48 -7.49 6.17 4.25
CA ALA A 48 -6.32 5.39 3.89
C ALA A 48 -6.56 4.57 2.61
N ARG A 49 -7.77 4.03 2.44
CA ARG A 49 -8.16 3.28 1.25
C ARG A 49 -8.25 4.19 0.02
N SER A 50 -8.85 5.38 0.15
CA SER A 50 -8.89 6.37 -0.93
C SER A 50 -7.49 6.78 -1.36
N TYR A 51 -6.61 7.10 -0.41
CA TYR A 51 -5.21 7.43 -0.69
C TYR A 51 -4.48 6.29 -1.39
N LEU A 52 -4.62 5.05 -0.90
CA LEU A 52 -4.01 3.90 -1.54
C LEU A 52 -4.49 3.72 -2.98
N HIS A 53 -5.80 3.94 -3.24
CA HIS A 53 -6.37 3.83 -4.56
C HIS A 53 -5.79 4.87 -5.54
N GLU A 54 -5.77 6.14 -5.14
CA GLU A 54 -5.23 7.24 -5.95
C GLU A 54 -3.74 7.07 -6.25
N GLN A 55 -2.95 6.69 -5.24
CA GLN A 55 -1.53 6.42 -5.40
C GLN A 55 -1.30 5.23 -6.36
N SER A 56 -2.08 4.16 -6.21
CA SER A 56 -1.97 2.98 -7.09
C SER A 56 -2.32 3.34 -8.54
N ALA A 57 -3.37 4.14 -8.76
CA ALA A 57 -3.74 4.62 -10.09
C ALA A 57 -2.64 5.49 -10.71
N THR A 58 -2.05 6.39 -9.92
CA THR A 58 -0.94 7.26 -10.33
C THR A 58 0.31 6.45 -10.70
N ILE A 59 0.68 5.47 -9.87
CA ILE A 59 1.81 4.57 -10.14
C ILE A 59 1.53 3.77 -11.40
N ALA A 60 0.34 3.18 -11.56
CA ALA A 60 -0.02 2.44 -12.76
C ALA A 60 0.09 3.31 -14.01
N ALA A 61 -0.43 4.54 -13.97
CA ALA A 61 -0.30 5.50 -15.07
C ALA A 61 1.17 5.84 -15.38
N ALA A 62 1.98 6.13 -14.36
CA ALA A 62 3.39 6.48 -14.51
C ALA A 62 4.26 5.32 -15.01
N THR A 63 3.87 4.07 -14.69
CA THR A 63 4.60 2.85 -15.07
C THR A 63 4.10 2.19 -16.34
N THR A 64 3.01 2.68 -16.95
CA THR A 64 2.39 2.08 -18.14
C THR A 64 3.35 1.97 -19.32
N SER A 65 4.28 2.91 -19.48
CA SER A 65 5.25 2.93 -20.58
C SER A 65 6.54 2.17 -20.28
N TRP A 66 6.69 1.61 -19.07
CA TRP A 66 7.92 0.95 -18.66
C TRP A 66 8.11 -0.34 -19.46
N LYS A 67 9.22 -0.39 -20.20
CA LYS A 67 9.68 -1.60 -20.85
C LYS A 67 10.82 -2.16 -20.02
N LEU A 68 10.56 -3.24 -19.30
CA LEU A 68 11.60 -3.97 -18.60
C LEU A 68 12.58 -4.55 -19.63
N THR A 69 13.86 -4.30 -19.42
CA THR A 69 14.94 -4.94 -20.17
C THR A 69 14.99 -6.44 -19.84
N ASP A 70 15.61 -7.24 -20.71
CA ASP A 70 15.78 -8.67 -20.46
C ASP A 70 16.63 -8.95 -19.21
N THR A 71 17.56 -8.06 -18.86
CA THR A 71 18.33 -8.10 -17.61
C THR A 71 17.44 -7.91 -16.37
N GLU A 72 16.52 -6.96 -16.40
CA GLU A 72 15.57 -6.72 -15.31
C GLU A 72 14.55 -7.86 -15.17
N LYS A 73 14.13 -8.47 -16.28
CA LYS A 73 13.30 -9.68 -16.25
C LYS A 73 14.06 -10.91 -15.73
N ALA A 74 15.35 -10.98 -16.00
CA ALA A 74 16.24 -12.07 -15.56
C ALA A 74 16.67 -11.95 -14.09
N ALA A 75 16.45 -10.80 -13.44
CA ALA A 75 16.60 -10.62 -12.00
C ALA A 75 15.52 -11.36 -11.19
N LYS A 76 15.22 -12.62 -11.54
CA LYS A 76 14.51 -13.53 -10.65
C LYS A 76 15.46 -13.91 -9.53
N VAL A 77 15.35 -13.17 -8.42
CA VAL A 77 15.60 -13.61 -7.04
C VAL A 77 16.68 -14.70 -6.93
N LYS A 78 17.96 -14.28 -6.92
CA LYS A 78 18.96 -15.02 -6.14
C LYS A 78 18.53 -14.87 -4.68
N LYS A 79 17.77 -15.84 -4.17
CA LYS A 79 17.67 -16.06 -2.72
C LYS A 79 19.09 -16.36 -2.25
N ALA A 80 19.69 -15.40 -1.54
CA ALA A 80 20.77 -15.68 -0.61
C ALA A 80 20.17 -16.25 0.68
#